data_AF-A0A023WY88-F1
#
_entry.id   AF-A0A023WY88-F1
#
_cell.length_a   1.000
_cell.length_b   1.000
_cell.length_c   1.000
_cell.angle_alpha   90.00
_cell.angle_beta   90.00
_cell.angle_gamma   90.00
#
_symmetry.space_group_name_H-M   'P 1'
#
loop_
_entity.id
_entity.type
_entity.pdbx_description
1 polymer ?
#
loop_
_entity_poly.entity_id
_entity_poly.type
_entity_poly.pdbx_seq_one_letter_code
_entity_poly.pdbx_strand_id
1 'polypeptide(L)'
;MRFCTSELKSAVIASYLKKRFKGQEILNVTGIRREESAGRRKADVAKADPRLAQRGAQGFTWNPVIEWKIDEVKAAIARRGLELHEAYTRYGMTRVSCAFCIMSSAADLKASTTCIDNQDIYRTMVELEASSTFAFQSNNWLGDVAPHLLGSELADRFQAAKRAAQLREIAEKKIPLGLEYQKGWPTRLPTMDEAKRLAEVRHTVAGLVGVEALYLDPAAILERYDELLRARIDATPAVPVHLAFDSSQANSWGQQAAFGF
;
A
#
# COMPACT_ATOMS: atom_id res chain seq x y z
N MET A 1 1.27 -2.58 -2.70
CA MET A 1 2.39 -1.75 -3.23
C MET A 1 2.76 -0.72 -2.17
N ARG A 2 4.05 -0.44 -1.94
CA ARG A 2 4.47 0.59 -0.96
C ARG A 2 4.80 1.90 -1.67
N PHE A 3 3.88 2.86 -1.60
CA PHE A 3 3.98 4.16 -2.25
C PHE A 3 5.33 4.86 -2.01
N CYS A 4 5.79 4.93 -0.75
CA CYS A 4 7.04 5.61 -0.42
C CYS A 4 8.30 4.96 -1.04
N THR A 5 8.25 3.69 -1.43
CA THR A 5 9.38 3.02 -2.11
C THR A 5 9.26 3.14 -3.63
N SER A 6 8.08 2.93 -4.19
CA SER A 6 7.89 2.97 -5.65
C SER A 6 7.94 4.41 -6.16
N GLU A 7 7.10 5.28 -5.62
CA GLU A 7 6.87 6.63 -6.15
C GLU A 7 7.91 7.63 -5.66
N LEU A 8 8.28 7.57 -4.37
CA LEU A 8 9.15 8.59 -3.78
C LEU A 8 10.65 8.25 -3.83
N LYS A 9 11.01 7.01 -4.18
CA LYS A 9 12.41 6.57 -4.23
C LYS A 9 12.76 6.00 -5.60
N SER A 10 12.22 4.83 -5.93
CA SER A 10 12.66 4.06 -7.10
C SER A 10 12.36 4.78 -8.41
N ALA A 11 11.14 5.30 -8.58
CA ALA A 11 10.74 6.01 -9.79
C ALA A 11 11.50 7.33 -9.96
N VAL A 12 11.66 8.11 -8.89
CA VAL A 12 12.39 9.39 -8.90
C VAL A 12 13.87 9.17 -9.23
N ILE A 13 14.53 8.21 -8.57
CA ILE A 13 15.93 7.88 -8.85
C ILE A 13 16.10 7.43 -10.30
N ALA A 14 15.26 6.50 -10.78
CA ALA A 14 15.35 6.03 -12.16
C ALA A 14 15.12 7.16 -13.19
N SER A 15 14.16 8.05 -12.93
CA SER A 15 13.91 9.23 -13.76
C SER A 15 15.12 10.16 -13.80
N TYR A 16 15.70 10.46 -12.65
CA TYR A 16 16.90 11.28 -12.54
C TYR A 16 18.10 10.66 -13.27
N LEU A 17 18.40 9.39 -13.03
CA LEU A 17 19.53 8.68 -13.65
C LEU A 17 19.40 8.67 -15.18
N LYS A 18 18.20 8.37 -15.70
CA LYS A 18 17.94 8.38 -17.14
C LYS A 18 18.14 9.76 -17.78
N LYS A 19 17.79 10.84 -17.08
CA LYS A 19 18.04 12.21 -17.56
C LYS A 19 19.53 12.55 -17.52
N ARG A 20 20.22 12.17 -16.44
CA ARG A 20 21.62 12.50 -16.19
C ARG A 20 22.61 11.73 -17.09
N PHE A 21 22.27 10.51 -17.47
CA PHE A 21 23.09 9.58 -18.27
C PHE A 21 22.38 9.17 -19.56
N LYS A 22 21.82 10.14 -20.28
CA LYS A 22 21.02 9.89 -21.48
C LYS A 22 21.82 9.14 -22.55
N GLY A 23 21.27 8.02 -23.03
CA GLY A 23 21.84 7.18 -24.09
C GLY A 23 23.00 6.31 -23.64
N GLN A 24 23.32 6.29 -22.34
CA GLN A 24 24.41 5.50 -21.77
C GLN A 24 23.85 4.31 -21.01
N GLU A 25 24.62 3.24 -20.92
CA GLU A 25 24.30 2.13 -20.05
C GLU A 25 24.39 2.57 -18.58
N ILE A 26 23.44 2.13 -17.76
CA ILE A 26 23.37 2.51 -16.35
C ILE A 26 23.54 1.27 -15.49
N LEU A 27 24.65 1.21 -14.75
CA LEU A 27 24.88 0.22 -13.70
C LEU A 27 24.55 0.81 -12.32
N ASN A 28 23.43 0.41 -11.74
CA ASN A 28 23.03 0.80 -10.39
C ASN A 28 23.62 -0.16 -9.36
N VAL A 29 24.62 0.30 -8.60
CA VAL A 29 25.26 -0.49 -7.56
C VAL A 29 24.51 -0.31 -6.24
N THR A 30 24.08 -1.40 -5.60
CA THR A 30 23.34 -1.34 -4.33
C THR A 30 23.98 -2.18 -3.23
N GLY A 31 23.79 -1.75 -1.99
CA GLY A 31 24.35 -2.40 -0.81
C GLY A 31 23.44 -3.45 -0.17
N ILE A 32 22.50 -4.06 -0.90
CA ILE A 32 21.61 -5.09 -0.32
C ILE A 32 22.40 -6.36 0.00
N ARG A 33 21.99 -7.07 1.06
CA ARG A 33 22.62 -8.31 1.53
C ARG A 33 21.58 -9.40 1.74
N ARG A 34 21.91 -10.66 1.46
CA ARG A 34 20.99 -11.80 1.64
C ARG A 34 20.54 -11.98 3.09
N GLU A 35 21.39 -11.61 4.04
CA GLU A 35 21.12 -11.67 5.48
C GLU A 35 19.95 -10.79 5.92
N GLU A 36 19.64 -9.71 5.19
CA GLU A 36 18.75 -8.65 5.67
C GLU A 36 17.26 -9.06 5.71
N SER A 37 16.84 -10.03 4.90
CA SER A 37 15.46 -10.54 4.91
C SER A 37 15.31 -11.80 4.06
N ALA A 38 14.22 -12.55 4.29
CA ALA A 38 13.87 -13.71 3.46
C ALA A 38 13.69 -13.35 1.96
N GLY A 39 13.22 -12.14 1.65
CA GLY A 39 13.10 -11.65 0.28
C GLY A 39 14.46 -11.39 -0.36
N ARG A 40 15.36 -10.72 0.37
CA ARG A 40 16.73 -10.43 -0.11
C ARG A 40 17.60 -11.68 -0.18
N ARG A 41 17.30 -12.72 0.61
CA ARG A 41 18.00 -14.02 0.53
C ARG A 41 18.01 -14.63 -0.87
N LYS A 42 17.02 -14.32 -1.70
CA LYS A 42 16.90 -14.81 -3.09
C LYS A 42 17.37 -13.81 -4.15
N ALA A 43 17.92 -12.65 -3.76
CA ALA A 43 18.33 -11.64 -4.73
C ALA A 43 19.49 -12.15 -5.60
N ASP A 44 19.53 -11.74 -6.86
CA ASP A 44 20.63 -12.05 -7.76
C ASP A 44 21.84 -11.16 -7.49
N VAL A 45 23.04 -11.64 -7.79
CA VAL A 45 24.27 -10.82 -7.71
C VAL A 45 24.15 -9.62 -8.65
N ALA A 46 23.71 -9.86 -9.89
CA ALA A 46 23.40 -8.83 -10.87
C ALA A 46 22.17 -9.22 -11.67
N LYS A 47 21.39 -8.23 -12.11
CA LYS A 47 20.23 -8.44 -12.99
C LYS A 47 19.94 -7.23 -13.86
N ALA A 48 19.30 -7.47 -15.00
CA ALA A 48 18.74 -6.40 -15.81
C ALA A 48 17.70 -5.61 -15.00
N ASP A 49 17.71 -4.29 -15.16
CA ASP A 49 16.74 -3.37 -14.56
C ASP A 49 16.02 -2.57 -15.65
N PRO A 50 14.83 -3.02 -16.09
CA PRO A 50 14.05 -2.34 -17.12
C PRO A 50 13.69 -0.89 -16.78
N ARG A 51 13.71 -0.50 -15.51
CA ARG A 51 13.39 0.88 -15.09
C ARG A 51 14.48 1.86 -15.53
N LEU A 52 15.71 1.37 -15.64
CA LEU A 52 16.91 2.11 -16.03
C LEU A 52 17.23 1.99 -17.51
N ALA A 53 16.65 1.01 -18.21
CA ALA A 53 16.82 0.85 -19.65
C ALA A 53 16.31 2.08 -20.44
N GLN A 54 16.99 2.36 -21.55
CA GLN A 54 16.69 3.44 -22.48
C GLN A 54 16.75 2.94 -23.91
N ARG A 55 16.32 3.76 -24.87
CA ARG A 55 16.45 3.41 -26.30
C ARG A 55 17.94 3.22 -26.64
N GLY A 56 18.31 2.00 -26.99
CA GLY A 56 19.68 1.64 -27.37
C GLY A 56 20.67 1.52 -26.20
N ALA A 57 20.23 1.61 -24.94
CA ALA A 57 21.10 1.48 -23.78
C ALA A 57 20.45 0.64 -22.67
N GLN A 58 21.24 -0.25 -22.07
CA GLN A 58 20.77 -1.19 -21.06
C GLN A 58 20.88 -0.63 -19.64
N GLY A 59 20.06 -1.17 -18.75
CA GLY A 59 20.07 -0.85 -17.34
C GLY A 59 20.30 -2.11 -16.52
N PHE A 60 21.15 -2.03 -15.50
CA PHE A 60 21.49 -3.15 -14.63
C PHE A 60 21.48 -2.73 -13.17
N THR A 61 21.18 -3.68 -12.29
CA THR A 61 21.45 -3.57 -10.85
C THR A 61 22.51 -4.59 -10.46
N TRP A 62 23.53 -4.17 -9.70
CA TRP A 62 24.58 -5.03 -9.16
C TRP A 62 24.69 -4.89 -7.64
N ASN A 63 24.82 -6.03 -6.95
CA ASN A 63 24.82 -6.15 -5.50
C ASN A 63 26.18 -6.74 -5.05
N PRO A 64 27.25 -5.94 -4.99
CA PRO A 64 28.62 -6.45 -4.77
C PRO A 64 28.84 -7.05 -3.37
N VAL A 65 28.05 -6.61 -2.38
CA VAL A 65 28.16 -7.06 -0.99
C VAL A 65 27.06 -8.07 -0.61
N ILE A 66 26.44 -8.71 -1.61
CA ILE A 66 25.24 -9.51 -1.41
C ILE A 66 25.40 -10.66 -0.40
N GLU A 67 26.60 -11.23 -0.30
CA GLU A 67 26.90 -12.31 0.66
C GLU A 67 27.43 -11.82 2.01
N TRP A 68 27.71 -10.51 2.16
CA TRP A 68 28.33 -9.98 3.36
C TRP A 68 27.39 -10.03 4.58
N LYS A 69 27.93 -10.46 5.71
CA LYS A 69 27.34 -10.36 7.03
C LYS A 69 27.50 -8.95 7.60
N ILE A 70 26.65 -8.60 8.56
CA ILE A 70 26.66 -7.24 9.12
C ILE A 70 28.00 -6.91 9.78
N ASP A 71 28.65 -7.90 10.41
CA ASP A 71 29.94 -7.71 11.06
C ASP A 71 31.07 -7.49 10.05
N GLU A 72 31.00 -8.12 8.88
CA GLU A 72 31.95 -7.89 7.79
C GLU A 72 31.82 -6.47 7.22
N VAL A 73 30.58 -5.97 7.08
CA VAL A 73 30.31 -4.58 6.70
C VAL A 73 30.90 -3.61 7.72
N LYS A 74 30.63 -3.82 9.01
CA LYS A 74 31.17 -2.98 10.10
C LYS A 74 32.70 -3.01 10.14
N ALA A 75 33.30 -4.19 10.01
CA ALA A 75 34.76 -4.34 9.98
C ALA A 75 35.39 -3.64 8.77
N ALA A 76 34.75 -3.70 7.59
CA ALA A 76 35.24 -3.00 6.41
C ALA A 76 35.17 -1.47 6.56
N ILE A 77 34.10 -0.94 7.15
CA ILE A 77 33.95 0.48 7.47
C ILE A 77 35.05 0.92 8.44
N ALA A 78 35.24 0.18 9.54
CA ALA A 78 36.27 0.47 10.54
C ALA A 78 37.69 0.42 9.96
N ARG A 79 38.02 -0.59 9.15
CA ARG A 79 39.34 -0.69 8.48
C ARG A 79 39.66 0.48 7.54
N ARG A 80 38.63 1.21 7.09
CA ARG A 80 38.78 2.40 6.26
C ARG A 80 38.78 3.70 7.06
N GLY A 81 38.71 3.62 8.39
CA GLY A 81 38.63 4.80 9.26
C GLY A 81 37.33 5.60 9.05
N LEU A 82 36.27 4.95 8.58
CA LEU A 82 34.95 5.57 8.41
C LEU A 82 34.09 5.31 9.64
N GLU A 83 33.25 6.29 9.95
CA GLU A 83 32.30 6.20 11.06
C GLU A 83 30.95 5.65 10.59
N LEU A 84 30.29 4.89 11.48
CA LEU A 84 28.90 4.51 11.28
C LEU A 84 27.98 5.72 11.51
N HIS A 85 26.84 5.73 10.82
CA HIS A 85 25.81 6.75 11.04
C HIS A 85 25.37 6.77 12.52
N GLU A 86 25.15 7.97 13.08
CA GLU A 86 24.86 8.17 14.51
C GLU A 86 23.65 7.38 15.02
N ALA A 87 22.65 7.15 14.18
CA ALA A 87 21.53 6.26 14.46
C ALA A 87 21.95 4.87 14.96
N TYR A 88 23.05 4.30 14.44
CA TYR A 88 23.58 3.03 14.93
C TYR A 88 24.36 3.18 16.24
N THR A 89 25.12 4.25 16.40
CA THR A 89 26.13 4.39 17.48
C THR A 89 25.58 5.12 18.71
N ARG A 90 24.82 6.19 18.50
CA ARG A 90 24.25 7.05 19.54
C ARG A 90 22.85 6.62 19.96
N TYR A 91 22.01 6.27 18.98
CA TYR A 91 20.59 5.98 19.24
C TYR A 91 20.28 4.48 19.28
N GLY A 92 21.24 3.60 18.94
CA GLY A 92 21.09 2.15 19.05
C GLY A 92 20.10 1.54 18.07
N MET A 93 19.79 2.23 16.97
CA MET A 93 18.94 1.68 15.90
C MET A 93 19.65 0.51 15.22
N THR A 94 18.89 -0.50 14.83
CA THR A 94 19.38 -1.66 14.05
C THR A 94 19.35 -1.38 12.55
N ARG A 95 18.62 -0.34 12.12
CA ARG A 95 18.47 0.06 10.72
C ARG A 95 18.17 1.55 10.61
N VAL A 96 18.85 2.22 9.68
CA VAL A 96 18.58 3.63 9.37
C VAL A 96 17.63 3.72 8.17
N SER A 97 16.55 4.47 8.34
CA SER A 97 15.48 4.69 7.36
C SER A 97 14.83 6.06 7.63
N CYS A 98 13.60 6.30 7.18
CA CYS A 98 12.80 7.41 7.69
C CYS A 98 12.75 7.35 9.23
N ALA A 99 12.72 8.50 9.92
CA ALA A 99 12.72 8.60 11.38
C ALA A 99 11.70 7.63 12.02
N PHE A 100 10.46 7.61 11.51
CA PHE A 100 9.46 6.60 11.88
C PHE A 100 9.02 5.84 10.63
N CYS A 101 9.82 4.83 10.26
CA CYS A 101 9.48 3.96 9.15
C CYS A 101 8.40 2.95 9.57
N ILE A 102 7.40 2.74 8.72
CA ILE A 102 6.36 1.71 8.92
C ILE A 102 6.91 0.28 9.06
N MET A 103 8.16 0.04 8.62
CA MET A 103 8.85 -1.24 8.78
C MET A 103 9.82 -1.29 9.98
N SER A 104 9.92 -0.23 10.77
CA SER A 104 10.78 -0.23 11.94
C SER A 104 10.25 -1.21 12.98
N SER A 105 11.17 -1.88 13.68
CA SER A 105 10.80 -2.65 14.86
C SER A 105 10.32 -1.71 15.96
N ALA A 106 9.61 -2.23 16.96
CA ALA A 106 9.23 -1.43 18.13
C ALA A 106 10.47 -0.84 18.84
N ALA A 107 11.57 -1.60 18.90
CA ALA A 107 12.84 -1.13 19.47
C ALA A 107 13.44 0.03 18.66
N ASP A 108 13.45 -0.05 17.33
CA ASP A 108 13.95 1.04 16.48
C ASP A 108 13.05 2.29 16.56
N LEU A 109 11.73 2.12 16.69
CA LEU A 109 10.81 3.24 16.87
C LEU A 109 11.08 3.95 18.20
N LYS A 110 11.26 3.20 19.29
CA LYS A 110 11.63 3.74 20.60
C LYS A 110 13.01 4.40 20.57
N ALA A 111 13.99 3.82 19.89
CA ALA A 111 15.30 4.43 19.70
C ALA A 111 15.17 5.78 18.97
N SER A 112 14.37 5.83 17.91
CA SER A 112 14.17 7.04 17.12
C SER A 112 13.58 8.21 17.92
N THR A 113 12.69 7.95 18.89
CA THR A 113 12.11 9.02 19.73
C THR A 113 13.12 9.63 20.72
N THR A 114 14.25 8.98 20.96
CA THR A 114 15.34 9.53 21.81
C THR A 114 16.18 10.58 21.08
N CYS A 115 16.10 10.65 19.74
CA CYS A 115 16.69 11.73 18.96
C CYS A 115 15.79 12.95 19.01
N ILE A 116 16.29 14.06 19.55
CA ILE A 116 15.52 15.32 19.72
C ILE A 116 14.99 15.82 18.37
N ASP A 117 15.83 15.76 17.32
CA ASP A 117 15.47 16.21 15.97
C ASP A 117 14.32 15.41 15.33
N ASN A 118 14.04 14.21 15.85
CA ASN A 118 12.92 13.39 15.38
C ASN A 118 11.62 13.66 16.14
N GLN A 119 11.62 14.36 17.27
CA GLN A 119 10.43 14.47 18.13
C GLN A 119 9.30 15.29 17.51
N ASP A 120 9.60 16.29 16.69
CA ASP A 120 8.56 17.04 15.99
C ASP A 120 7.90 16.21 14.89
N ILE A 121 8.68 15.39 14.21
CA ILE A 121 8.16 14.40 13.25
C ILE A 121 7.31 13.36 13.97
N TYR A 122 7.73 12.92 15.17
CA TYR A 122 6.95 12.01 16.01
C TYR A 122 5.56 12.58 16.30
N ARG A 123 5.50 13.80 16.84
CA ARG A 123 4.24 14.48 17.17
C ARG A 123 3.37 14.67 15.94
N THR A 124 3.94 15.13 14.82
CA THR A 124 3.23 15.28 13.54
C THR A 124 2.60 13.97 13.09
N MET A 125 3.31 12.85 13.24
CA MET A 125 2.77 11.55 12.85
C MET A 125 1.69 11.05 13.80
N VAL A 126 1.80 11.33 15.10
CA VAL A 126 0.75 11.01 16.08
C VAL A 126 -0.48 11.91 15.89
N GLU A 127 -0.31 13.15 15.43
CA GLU A 127 -1.44 14.00 15.02
C GLU A 127 -2.23 13.38 13.87
N LEU A 128 -1.55 12.76 12.90
CA LEU A 128 -2.22 12.02 11.82
C LEU A 128 -2.98 10.81 12.36
N GLU A 129 -2.44 10.08 13.34
CA GLU A 129 -3.20 9.01 14.00
C GLU A 129 -4.44 9.57 14.72
N ALA A 130 -4.28 10.69 15.42
CA ALA A 130 -5.34 11.34 16.16
C ALA A 130 -6.45 11.89 15.26
N SER A 131 -6.12 12.41 14.06
CA SER A 131 -7.10 12.95 13.13
C SER A 131 -7.73 11.87 12.24
N SER A 132 -7.00 10.80 11.92
CA SER A 132 -7.48 9.78 10.98
C SER A 132 -8.18 8.60 11.65
N THR A 133 -7.93 8.36 12.94
CA THR A 133 -8.36 7.14 13.66
C THR A 133 -7.73 5.84 13.12
N PHE A 134 -6.65 5.95 12.35
CA PHE A 134 -5.86 4.80 11.89
C PHE A 134 -4.54 4.74 12.64
N ALA A 135 -4.20 3.56 13.17
CA ALA A 135 -2.92 3.34 13.81
C ALA A 135 -1.79 3.29 12.78
N PHE A 136 -0.61 3.68 13.23
CA PHE A 136 0.60 3.69 12.42
C PHE A 136 0.91 2.32 11.80
N GLN A 137 0.95 1.25 12.60
CA GLN A 137 1.31 -0.11 12.19
C GLN A 137 0.17 -1.09 12.50
N SER A 138 -0.90 -1.06 11.70
CA SER A 138 -2.11 -1.88 11.85
C SER A 138 -2.81 -1.64 13.19
N ASN A 139 -2.40 -2.34 14.25
CA ASN A 139 -2.94 -2.18 15.61
C ASN A 139 -1.92 -1.51 16.56
N ASN A 140 -0.69 -1.27 16.10
CA ASN A 140 0.33 -0.59 16.90
C ASN A 140 0.30 0.90 16.58
N TRP A 141 0.00 1.70 17.59
CA TRP A 141 -0.05 3.14 17.48
C TRP A 141 1.31 3.74 17.80
N LEU A 142 1.76 4.72 17.01
CA LEU A 142 3.02 5.39 17.23
C LEU A 142 2.98 6.23 18.51
N GLY A 143 1.83 6.82 18.85
CA GLY A 143 1.62 7.56 20.09
C GLY A 143 1.89 6.75 21.37
N ASP A 144 1.78 5.42 21.30
CA ASP A 144 2.08 4.53 22.43
C ASP A 144 3.60 4.32 22.64
N VAL A 145 4.45 4.65 21.66
CA VAL A 145 5.92 4.43 21.72
C VAL A 145 6.61 5.38 22.70
N ALA A 146 6.18 6.64 22.77
CA ALA A 146 6.74 7.67 23.64
C ALA A 146 5.66 8.69 24.07
N PRO A 147 4.64 8.25 24.83
CA PRO A 147 3.48 9.09 25.19
C PRO A 147 3.86 10.34 25.99
N HIS A 148 4.98 10.30 26.72
CA HIS A 148 5.52 11.45 27.45
C HIS A 148 5.94 12.63 26.54
N LEU A 149 6.08 12.41 25.24
CA LEU A 149 6.45 13.47 24.27
C LEU A 149 5.25 14.21 23.67
N LEU A 150 4.02 13.75 23.92
CA LEU A 150 2.82 14.27 23.24
C LEU A 150 2.32 15.61 23.83
N GLY A 151 2.55 15.86 25.11
CA GLY A 151 1.81 16.89 25.84
C GLY A 151 0.36 16.49 26.08
N SER A 152 -0.38 17.26 26.89
CA SER A 152 -1.73 16.90 27.32
C SER A 152 -2.75 16.90 26.18
N GLU A 153 -2.76 17.94 25.35
CA GLU A 153 -3.77 18.10 24.30
C GLU A 153 -3.72 16.97 23.26
N LEU A 154 -2.52 16.68 22.73
CA LEU A 154 -2.36 15.60 21.75
C LEU A 154 -2.60 14.23 22.38
N ALA A 155 -2.22 14.02 23.65
CA ALA A 155 -2.53 12.78 24.35
C ALA A 155 -4.04 12.55 24.47
N ASP A 156 -4.82 13.57 24.83
CA ASP A 156 -6.28 13.46 24.95
C ASP A 156 -6.95 13.15 23.60
N ARG A 157 -6.54 13.87 22.55
CA ARG A 157 -7.01 13.63 21.18
C ARG A 157 -6.63 12.24 20.69
N PHE A 158 -5.42 11.78 20.97
CA PHE A 158 -4.94 10.44 20.64
C PHE A 158 -5.78 9.35 21.33
N GLN A 159 -6.09 9.51 22.62
CA GLN A 159 -6.98 8.56 23.31
C GLN A 159 -8.41 8.58 22.75
N ALA A 160 -8.93 9.75 22.37
CA ALA A 160 -10.23 9.84 21.70
C ALA A 160 -10.20 9.12 20.34
N ALA A 161 -9.13 9.27 19.57
CA ALA A 161 -8.97 8.59 18.28
C ALA A 161 -8.91 7.07 18.41
N LYS A 162 -8.26 6.53 19.46
CA LYS A 162 -8.26 5.08 19.73
C LYS A 162 -9.66 4.54 20.01
N ARG A 163 -10.48 5.29 20.76
CA ARG A 163 -11.90 4.93 20.99
C ARG A 163 -12.71 5.02 19.71
N ALA A 164 -12.53 6.09 18.93
CA ALA A 164 -13.19 6.27 17.65
C ALA A 164 -12.84 5.15 16.65
N ALA A 165 -11.57 4.73 16.61
CA ALA A 165 -11.11 3.62 15.77
C ALA A 165 -11.84 2.31 16.10
N GLN A 166 -11.99 1.96 17.38
CA GLN A 166 -12.72 0.76 17.80
C GLN A 166 -14.19 0.80 17.35
N LEU A 167 -14.86 1.94 17.55
CA LEU A 167 -16.26 2.11 17.12
C LEU A 167 -16.40 2.09 15.59
N ARG A 168 -15.44 2.69 14.88
CA ARG A 168 -15.35 2.66 13.41
C ARG A 168 -15.24 1.23 12.91
N GLU A 169 -14.31 0.43 13.45
CA GLU A 169 -14.13 -0.97 13.06
C GLU A 169 -15.39 -1.82 13.33
N ILE A 170 -16.11 -1.56 14.44
CA ILE A 170 -17.39 -2.22 14.73
C ILE A 170 -18.44 -1.84 13.70
N ALA A 171 -18.51 -0.57 13.30
CA ALA A 171 -19.44 -0.11 12.27
C ALA A 171 -19.11 -0.72 10.90
N GLU A 172 -17.84 -0.68 10.49
CA GLU A 172 -17.36 -1.22 9.21
C GLU A 172 -17.62 -2.73 9.07
N LYS A 173 -17.57 -3.50 10.16
CA LYS A 173 -17.95 -4.93 10.15
C LYS A 173 -19.41 -5.20 9.79
N LYS A 174 -20.29 -4.19 9.84
CA LYS A 174 -21.69 -4.30 9.42
C LYS A 174 -21.88 -4.09 7.91
N ILE A 175 -20.84 -3.71 7.18
CA ILE A 175 -20.89 -3.58 5.72
C ILE A 175 -21.27 -4.95 5.13
N PRO A 176 -22.34 -5.04 4.31
CA PRO A 176 -22.74 -6.32 3.72
C PRO A 176 -21.67 -6.89 2.79
N LEU A 177 -21.54 -8.21 2.79
CA LEU A 177 -20.55 -8.93 1.99
C LEU A 177 -20.68 -8.61 0.49
N GLY A 178 -19.54 -8.35 -0.14
CA GLY A 178 -19.43 -8.00 -1.55
C GLY A 178 -19.75 -6.53 -1.85
N LEU A 179 -20.01 -5.71 -0.83
CA LEU A 179 -20.18 -4.25 -0.97
C LEU A 179 -18.98 -3.47 -0.42
N GLU A 180 -18.05 -4.13 0.27
CA GLU A 180 -16.73 -3.60 0.61
C GLU A 180 -15.93 -3.18 -0.62
N TYR A 181 -15.04 -2.20 -0.46
CA TYR A 181 -14.18 -1.76 -1.55
C TYR A 181 -13.24 -2.89 -1.98
N GLN A 182 -13.29 -3.22 -3.27
CA GLN A 182 -12.44 -4.22 -3.88
C GLN A 182 -12.08 -3.82 -5.32
N LYS A 183 -11.12 -4.52 -5.92
CA LYS A 183 -10.77 -4.27 -7.33
C LYS A 183 -12.00 -4.50 -8.21
N GLY A 184 -12.34 -3.50 -9.02
CA GLY A 184 -13.52 -3.54 -9.89
C GLY A 184 -14.83 -3.19 -9.18
N TRP A 185 -14.78 -2.67 -7.95
CA TRP A 185 -15.96 -2.17 -7.24
C TRP A 185 -16.63 -0.97 -7.97
N PRO A 186 -17.97 -0.82 -7.90
CA PRO A 186 -18.93 -1.75 -7.28
C PRO A 186 -19.18 -3.00 -8.15
N THR A 187 -19.44 -4.16 -7.54
CA THR A 187 -19.67 -5.42 -8.28
C THR A 187 -21.13 -5.69 -8.57
N ARG A 188 -22.05 -5.16 -7.75
CA ARG A 188 -23.50 -5.29 -7.88
C ARG A 188 -24.20 -4.09 -7.28
N LEU A 189 -25.49 -3.95 -7.58
CA LEU A 189 -26.36 -2.99 -6.90
C LEU A 189 -26.70 -3.52 -5.49
N PRO A 190 -26.67 -2.68 -4.44
CA PRO A 190 -27.18 -3.06 -3.13
C PRO A 190 -28.71 -3.16 -3.16
N THR A 191 -29.29 -3.96 -2.26
CA THR A 191 -30.73 -3.89 -1.98
C THR A 191 -31.05 -2.65 -1.14
N MET A 192 -32.33 -2.29 -1.04
CA MET A 192 -32.75 -1.16 -0.19
C MET A 192 -32.32 -1.36 1.28
N ASP A 193 -32.39 -2.57 1.82
CA ASP A 193 -31.97 -2.83 3.21
C ASP A 193 -30.45 -2.82 3.39
N GLU A 194 -29.70 -3.22 2.37
CA GLU A 194 -28.25 -3.05 2.37
C GLU A 194 -27.85 -1.58 2.26
N ALA A 195 -28.56 -0.79 1.46
CA ALA A 195 -28.34 0.65 1.36
C ALA A 195 -28.63 1.37 2.69
N LYS A 196 -29.68 0.96 3.43
CA LYS A 196 -29.92 1.43 4.82
C LYS A 196 -28.74 1.10 5.74
N ARG A 197 -28.25 -0.13 5.73
CA ARG A 197 -27.06 -0.51 6.53
C ARG A 197 -25.82 0.29 6.13
N LEU A 198 -25.59 0.51 4.85
CA LEU A 198 -24.48 1.34 4.37
C LEU A 198 -24.61 2.80 4.83
N ALA A 199 -25.81 3.37 4.78
CA ALA A 199 -26.09 4.71 5.29
C ALA A 199 -25.77 4.84 6.78
N GLU A 200 -26.23 3.89 7.60
CA GLU A 200 -25.92 3.84 9.04
C GLU A 200 -24.42 3.77 9.31
N VAL A 201 -23.71 2.90 8.59
CA VAL A 201 -22.25 2.79 8.71
C VAL A 201 -21.58 4.10 8.32
N ARG A 202 -21.95 4.71 7.18
CA ARG A 202 -21.37 5.97 6.73
C ARG A 202 -21.59 7.10 7.72
N HIS A 203 -22.80 7.26 8.25
CA HIS A 203 -23.08 8.25 9.28
C HIS A 203 -22.23 8.03 10.53
N THR A 204 -22.13 6.78 10.99
CA THR A 204 -21.35 6.43 12.17
C THR A 204 -19.87 6.75 11.96
N VAL A 205 -19.28 6.29 10.86
CA VAL A 205 -17.86 6.51 10.56
C VAL A 205 -17.57 7.99 10.33
N ALA A 206 -18.41 8.70 9.57
CA ALA A 206 -18.25 10.13 9.31
C ALA A 206 -18.27 10.96 10.61
N GLY A 207 -19.21 10.66 11.52
CA GLY A 207 -19.28 11.33 12.81
C GLY A 207 -18.10 11.02 13.73
N LEU A 208 -17.60 9.79 13.73
CA LEU A 208 -16.46 9.38 14.56
C LEU A 208 -15.12 9.97 14.08
N VAL A 209 -14.92 10.04 12.75
CA VAL A 209 -13.67 10.55 12.15
C VAL A 209 -13.73 12.07 11.96
N GLY A 210 -14.92 12.66 11.95
CA GLY A 210 -15.11 14.09 11.72
C GLY A 210 -14.92 14.50 10.25
N VAL A 211 -15.29 13.63 9.31
CA VAL A 211 -15.20 13.90 7.87
C VAL A 211 -16.58 14.15 7.28
N GLU A 212 -16.66 15.09 6.34
CA GLU A 212 -17.86 15.29 5.54
C GLU A 212 -18.02 14.12 4.56
N ALA A 213 -19.11 13.37 4.73
CA ALA A 213 -19.43 12.23 3.89
C ALA A 213 -20.61 12.53 2.95
N LEU A 214 -20.51 12.04 1.72
CA LEU A 214 -21.56 12.12 0.71
C LEU A 214 -22.38 10.81 0.66
N TYR A 215 -23.57 10.88 0.07
CA TYR A 215 -24.50 9.76 -0.10
C TYR A 215 -24.78 9.07 1.24
N LEU A 216 -25.46 9.82 2.12
CA LEU A 216 -25.77 9.43 3.48
C LEU A 216 -27.18 8.86 3.63
N ASP A 217 -28.06 9.10 2.66
CA ASP A 217 -29.38 8.47 2.60
C ASP A 217 -29.37 7.22 1.67
N PRO A 218 -30.25 6.24 1.93
CA PRO A 218 -30.28 5.00 1.14
C PRO A 218 -30.57 5.19 -0.35
N ALA A 219 -31.37 6.21 -0.72
CA ALA A 219 -31.76 6.44 -2.11
C ALA A 219 -30.58 6.98 -2.92
N ALA A 220 -29.85 7.98 -2.40
CA ALA A 220 -28.65 8.51 -3.02
C ALA A 220 -27.53 7.47 -3.10
N ILE A 221 -27.44 6.54 -2.14
CA ILE A 221 -26.51 5.40 -2.23
C ILE A 221 -26.86 4.51 -3.42
N LEU A 222 -28.13 4.14 -3.60
CA LEU A 222 -28.56 3.30 -4.71
C LEU A 222 -28.31 3.98 -6.07
N GLU A 223 -28.69 5.25 -6.18
CA GLU A 223 -28.44 6.07 -7.38
C GLU A 223 -26.95 6.10 -7.70
N ARG A 224 -26.10 6.36 -6.70
CA ARG A 224 -24.65 6.41 -6.91
C ARG A 224 -24.05 5.07 -7.34
N TYR A 225 -24.53 3.95 -6.78
CA TYR A 225 -24.06 2.64 -7.22
C TYR A 225 -24.47 2.34 -8.67
N ASP A 226 -25.69 2.71 -9.06
CA ASP A 226 -26.18 2.55 -10.44
C ASP A 226 -25.35 3.39 -11.43
N GLU A 227 -25.08 4.65 -11.12
CA GLU A 227 -24.19 5.51 -11.90
C GLU A 227 -22.80 4.88 -12.11
N LEU A 228 -22.19 4.39 -11.03
CA LEU A 228 -20.86 3.78 -11.08
C LEU A 228 -20.84 2.48 -11.89
N LEU A 229 -21.90 1.67 -11.81
CA LEU A 229 -22.03 0.46 -12.61
C LEU A 229 -22.19 0.78 -14.10
N ARG A 230 -23.02 1.77 -14.45
CA ARG A 230 -23.20 2.24 -15.83
C ARG A 230 -21.90 2.79 -16.41
N ALA A 231 -21.24 3.68 -15.68
CA ALA A 231 -19.95 4.24 -16.11
C ALA A 231 -18.89 3.16 -16.37
N ARG A 232 -18.91 2.07 -15.60
CA ARG A 232 -18.03 0.92 -15.83
C ARG A 232 -18.39 0.14 -17.09
N ILE A 233 -19.68 -0.08 -17.34
CA ILE A 233 -20.16 -0.73 -18.57
C ILE A 233 -19.69 0.09 -19.78
N ASP A 234 -19.90 1.40 -19.76
CA ASP A 234 -19.50 2.29 -20.85
C ASP A 234 -17.99 2.34 -21.07
N ALA A 235 -17.20 2.24 -19.99
CA ALA A 235 -15.74 2.18 -20.06
C ALA A 235 -15.20 0.80 -20.49
N THR A 236 -16.03 -0.25 -20.51
CA THR A 236 -15.63 -1.60 -20.93
C THR A 236 -15.76 -1.69 -22.45
N PRO A 237 -14.65 -1.88 -23.21
CA PRO A 237 -14.73 -1.96 -24.66
C PRO A 237 -15.63 -3.13 -25.07
N ALA A 238 -16.60 -2.86 -25.94
CA ALA A 238 -17.46 -3.88 -26.52
C ALA A 238 -16.59 -4.86 -27.33
N VAL A 239 -16.40 -6.07 -26.82
CA VAL A 239 -15.78 -7.16 -27.57
C VAL A 239 -16.90 -7.83 -28.38
N PRO A 240 -16.81 -7.85 -29.73
CA PRO A 240 -17.78 -8.56 -30.55
C PRO A 240 -17.79 -10.04 -30.15
N VAL A 241 -18.92 -10.52 -29.62
CA VAL A 241 -19.15 -11.95 -29.44
C VAL A 241 -19.67 -12.47 -30.78
N HIS A 242 -18.82 -13.14 -31.53
CA HIS A 242 -19.26 -13.90 -32.69
C HIS A 242 -19.99 -15.15 -32.19
N LEU A 243 -21.32 -15.09 -32.21
CA LEU A 243 -22.14 -16.29 -32.04
C LEU A 243 -21.91 -17.16 -33.28
N ALA A 244 -21.10 -18.21 -33.13
CA ALA A 244 -20.98 -19.25 -34.14
C ALA A 244 -22.32 -20.01 -34.18
N PHE A 245 -23.21 -19.60 -35.07
CA PHE A 245 -24.31 -20.46 -35.49
C PHE A 245 -23.73 -21.52 -36.41
N ASP A 246 -23.53 -22.72 -35.87
CA ASP A 246 -23.20 -23.89 -36.67
C ASP A 246 -24.45 -24.31 -37.46
N SER A 247 -24.53 -23.86 -38.71
CA SER A 247 -25.59 -24.22 -39.64
C SER A 247 -25.55 -25.68 -40.09
N SER A 248 -24.60 -26.50 -39.59
CA SER A 248 -24.51 -27.92 -39.95
C SER A 248 -25.50 -28.84 -39.22
N GLN A 249 -26.21 -28.36 -38.19
CA GLN A 249 -27.25 -29.16 -37.50
C GLN A 249 -28.69 -28.94 -38.00
N ALA A 250 -28.93 -28.01 -38.94
CA ALA A 250 -30.27 -27.79 -39.48
C ALA A 250 -30.76 -28.89 -40.44
N ASN A 251 -29.87 -29.77 -40.92
CA ASN A 251 -30.21 -30.82 -41.90
C ASN A 251 -30.45 -32.21 -41.31
N SER A 252 -30.35 -32.42 -39.98
CA SER A 252 -30.55 -33.76 -39.39
C SER A 252 -32.00 -34.09 -38.99
N TRP A 253 -32.94 -33.14 -39.11
CA TRP A 253 -34.35 -33.33 -38.72
C TRP A 253 -35.31 -33.62 -39.89
N GLY A 254 -34.80 -33.71 -41.12
CA GLY A 254 -35.61 -33.92 -42.33
C GLY A 254 -35.70 -35.36 -42.85
N GLN A 255 -35.02 -36.33 -42.22
CA GLN A 255 -34.90 -37.71 -42.76
C GLN A 255 -35.26 -38.85 -41.78
N GLN A 256 -36.00 -38.57 -40.69
CA GLN A 256 -36.52 -39.61 -39.80
C GLN A 256 -38.05 -39.49 -39.56
N ALA A 257 -38.81 -39.33 -40.64
CA ALA A 257 -40.26 -39.56 -40.65
C ALA A 257 -40.65 -40.49 -41.81
N ALA A 258 -40.03 -41.66 -41.84
CA ALA A 258 -40.53 -42.83 -42.56
C ALA A 258 -40.26 -44.04 -41.66
N PHE A 259 -41.29 -44.87 -41.49
CA PHE A 259 -41.38 -46.11 -40.68
C PHE A 259 -41.91 -45.96 -39.24
N GLY A 260 -43.16 -46.41 -39.05
CA GLY A 260 -43.66 -46.94 -37.78
C GLY A 260 -45.07 -46.50 -37.42
N PHE A 261 -46.06 -47.29 -37.87
CA PHE A 261 -47.48 -47.41 -37.45
C PHE A 261 -48.11 -46.33 -36.55
#